data_AF-A0A3D1BUG1-F1
#
_entry.id   AF-A0A3D1BUG1-F1
#
_cell.length_a   1.000
_cell.length_b   1.000
_cell.length_c   1.000
_cell.angle_alpha   90.00
_cell.angle_beta   90.00
_cell.angle_gamma   90.00
#
_symmetry.space_group_name_H-M   'P 1'
#
loop_
_entity.id
_entity.type
_entity.pdbx_description
1 polymer ?
#
loop_
_entity_poly.entity_id
_entity_poly.type
_entity_poly.pdbx_seq_one_letter_code
_entity_poly.pdbx_strand_id
1 'polypeptide(L)'
;MRIDSIVPGKFVKSSIWFRSEDNKPATVTWDFEEINGKTMVTWTMLMKSTNPFLRVMNQMFKGSLKKSFTKGLANMKSYLEEKGVSMSELVDINIKDFPAMKVLVAELKIVQFEVFKGISGMHLGSYDDFESSYNKLMEEARARNFELTWEAWEFYYTDPETEPDQSKWKTEIVFPVIKPE
;
A
#
# COMPACT_ATOMS: atom_id res chain seq x y z
N MET A 1 -12.72 -4.28 0.92
CA MET A 1 -12.00 -3.06 0.50
C MET A 1 -10.72 -3.50 -0.17
N ARG A 2 -10.28 -2.80 -1.22
CA ARG A 2 -8.99 -3.05 -1.88
C ARG A 2 -8.23 -1.73 -1.94
N ILE A 3 -6.95 -1.74 -1.60
CA ILE A 3 -6.06 -0.60 -1.81
C ILE A 3 -5.64 -0.61 -3.28
N ASP A 4 -5.82 0.51 -3.97
CA ASP A 4 -5.51 0.64 -5.40
C ASP A 4 -4.17 1.36 -5.66
N SER A 5 -3.74 2.27 -4.77
CA SER A 5 -2.47 3.00 -4.87
C SER A 5 -2.15 3.69 -3.55
N ILE A 6 -0.87 3.82 -3.23
CA ILE A 6 -0.38 4.59 -2.07
C ILE A 6 0.81 5.44 -2.53
N VAL A 7 0.95 6.61 -1.92
CA VAL A 7 2.20 7.38 -1.90
C VAL A 7 2.45 7.73 -0.43
N PRO A 8 3.47 7.13 0.22
CA PRO A 8 3.70 7.32 1.65
C PRO A 8 3.76 8.79 2.05
N GLY A 9 3.06 9.13 3.14
CA GLY A 9 2.97 10.50 3.67
C GLY A 9 2.18 11.50 2.81
N LYS A 10 1.64 11.08 1.66
CA LYS A 10 0.94 11.98 0.73
C LYS A 10 -0.46 11.52 0.37
N PHE A 11 -0.65 10.23 0.05
CA PHE A 11 -1.88 9.79 -0.59
C PHE A 11 -2.17 8.29 -0.40
N VAL A 12 -3.46 7.92 -0.25
CA VAL A 12 -3.94 6.54 -0.35
C VAL A 12 -5.24 6.51 -1.17
N LYS A 13 -5.30 5.63 -2.17
CA LYS A 13 -6.51 5.33 -2.96
C LYS A 13 -6.99 3.92 -2.70
N SER A 14 -8.30 3.76 -2.59
CA SER A 14 -8.92 2.46 -2.37
C SER A 14 -10.28 2.34 -3.05
N SER A 15 -10.66 1.10 -3.34
CA SER A 15 -11.96 0.71 -3.87
C SER A 15 -12.74 -0.04 -2.79
N ILE A 16 -13.98 0.39 -2.55
CA ILE A 16 -14.90 -0.25 -1.61
C ILE A 16 -16.14 -0.70 -2.36
N TRP A 17 -16.43 -2.00 -2.32
CA TRP A 17 -17.66 -2.57 -2.82
C TRP A 17 -18.68 -2.60 -1.69
N PHE A 18 -19.70 -1.79 -1.84
CA PHE A 18 -20.94 -1.99 -1.12
C PHE A 18 -21.74 -2.99 -1.96
N ARG A 19 -22.35 -4.01 -1.36
CA ARG A 19 -23.14 -5.02 -2.09
C ARG A 19 -24.37 -4.34 -2.74
N SER A 20 -24.16 -3.70 -3.89
CA SER A 20 -25.14 -2.97 -4.70
C SER A 20 -25.42 -3.73 -6.00
N GLU A 21 -26.58 -3.48 -6.60
CA GLU A 21 -27.03 -4.12 -7.84
C GLU A 21 -26.05 -3.97 -9.00
N ASP A 22 -25.30 -2.87 -9.06
CA ASP A 22 -24.37 -2.58 -10.14
C ASP A 22 -22.94 -3.11 -9.90
N ASN A 23 -22.67 -3.64 -8.71
CA ASN A 23 -21.35 -4.14 -8.27
C ASN A 23 -20.17 -3.18 -8.56
N LYS A 24 -20.44 -1.86 -8.67
CA LYS A 24 -19.43 -0.85 -8.93
C LYS A 24 -18.83 -0.37 -7.61
N PRO A 25 -17.49 -0.33 -7.48
CA PRO A 25 -16.88 0.15 -6.25
C PRO A 25 -17.05 1.68 -6.10
N ALA A 26 -17.22 2.11 -4.86
CA ALA A 26 -16.93 3.49 -4.47
C ALA A 26 -15.41 3.67 -4.44
N THR A 27 -14.94 4.80 -4.96
CA THR A 27 -13.54 5.21 -4.82
C THR A 27 -13.38 6.00 -3.54
N VAL A 28 -12.42 5.65 -2.71
CA VAL A 28 -12.07 6.37 -1.50
C VAL A 28 -10.63 6.85 -1.60
N THR A 29 -10.41 8.14 -1.38
CA THR A 29 -9.06 8.72 -1.30
C THR A 29 -8.82 9.35 0.05
N TRP A 30 -7.58 9.26 0.49
CA TRP A 30 -7.01 9.93 1.64
C TRP A 30 -5.85 10.77 1.15
N ASP A 31 -5.89 12.07 1.41
CA ASP A 31 -4.84 13.01 1.06
C ASP A 31 -4.24 13.57 2.35
N PHE A 32 -2.91 13.66 2.40
CA PHE A 32 -2.16 14.06 3.58
C PHE A 32 -1.30 15.28 3.26
N GLU A 33 -1.48 16.35 4.02
CA GLU A 33 -0.72 17.58 3.88
C GLU A 33 -0.17 18.02 5.22
N GLU A 34 1.09 18.44 5.25
CA GLU A 34 1.67 19.03 6.45
C GLU A 34 1.32 20.53 6.51
N ILE A 35 0.66 20.94 7.59
CA ILE A 35 0.28 22.32 7.85
C ILE A 35 0.65 22.67 9.29
N ASN A 36 1.59 23.59 9.46
CA ASN A 36 2.05 24.09 10.77
C ASN A 36 2.50 22.96 11.73
N GLY A 37 3.27 21.99 11.23
CA GLY A 37 3.76 20.85 12.00
C GLY A 37 2.66 19.86 12.43
N LYS A 38 1.47 19.94 11.81
CA LYS A 38 0.37 18.98 11.98
C LYS A 38 0.00 18.39 10.63
N THR A 39 -0.45 17.14 10.62
CA THR A 39 -0.96 16.50 9.41
C THR A 39 -2.44 16.82 9.23
N MET A 40 -2.77 17.54 8.17
CA MET A 40 -4.14 17.65 7.67
C MET A 40 -4.46 16.39 6.87
N VAL A 41 -5.56 15.73 7.22
CA VAL A 41 -6.06 14.53 6.54
C VAL A 41 -7.37 14.87 5.85
N THR A 42 -7.42 14.70 4.53
CA THR A 42 -8.64 14.86 3.72
C THR A 42 -9.14 13.49 3.30
N TRP A 43 -10.36 13.14 3.72
CA TRP A 43 -11.04 11.91 3.31
C TRP A 43 -12.12 12.21 2.29
N THR A 44 -11.97 11.64 1.09
CA THR A 44 -12.93 11.76 0.00
C THR A 44 -13.51 10.40 -0.35
N MET A 45 -14.83 10.33 -0.51
CA MET A 45 -15.52 9.16 -1.06
C MET A 45 -16.33 9.58 -2.28
N LEU A 46 -16.06 8.92 -3.40
CA LEU A 46 -16.73 9.14 -4.68
C LEU A 46 -17.56 7.91 -5.04
N MET A 47 -18.86 8.12 -5.16
CA MET A 47 -19.81 7.13 -5.66
C MET A 47 -20.43 7.66 -6.95
N LYS A 48 -20.36 6.88 -8.02
CA LYS A 48 -21.03 7.22 -9.28
C LYS A 48 -22.46 6.66 -9.23
N SER A 49 -23.47 7.53 -9.21
CA SER A 49 -24.87 7.13 -9.33
C SER A 49 -25.45 7.64 -10.65
N THR A 50 -26.04 6.74 -11.43
CA THR A 50 -26.76 7.07 -12.67
C THR A 50 -28.22 7.44 -12.42
N ASN A 51 -28.74 7.24 -11.19
CA ASN A 51 -30.15 7.46 -10.86
C ASN A 51 -30.39 8.89 -10.33
N PRO A 52 -31.18 9.72 -11.03
CA PRO A 52 -31.44 11.11 -10.65
C PRO A 52 -32.24 11.25 -9.34
N PHE A 53 -33.10 10.31 -9.00
CA PHE A 53 -33.83 10.31 -7.72
C PHE A 53 -32.88 10.07 -6.54
N LEU A 54 -31.95 9.13 -6.69
CA LEU A 54 -30.92 8.86 -5.69
C LEU A 54 -30.02 10.08 -5.44
N ARG A 55 -29.77 10.90 -6.48
CA ARG A 55 -28.99 12.16 -6.34
C ARG A 55 -29.70 13.16 -5.43
N VAL A 56 -31.01 13.32 -5.55
CA VAL A 56 -31.80 14.24 -4.70
C VAL A 56 -31.89 13.70 -3.27
N MET A 57 -32.15 12.41 -3.09
CA MET A 57 -32.14 11.77 -1.78
C MET A 57 -30.77 11.92 -1.08
N ASN A 58 -29.66 11.73 -1.80
CA ASN A 58 -28.32 11.92 -1.24
C ASN A 58 -28.06 13.34 -0.74
N GLN A 59 -28.66 14.37 -1.37
CA GLN A 59 -28.56 15.74 -0.86
C GLN A 59 -29.26 15.91 0.50
N MET A 60 -30.39 15.24 0.72
CA MET A 60 -31.07 15.25 2.03
C MET A 60 -30.28 14.48 3.09
N PHE A 61 -29.62 13.38 2.73
CA PHE A 61 -28.74 12.63 3.65
C PHE A 61 -27.38 13.29 3.91
N LYS A 62 -27.03 14.37 3.19
CA LYS A 62 -25.74 15.08 3.29
C LYS A 62 -25.39 15.46 4.74
N GLY A 63 -26.37 15.90 5.53
CA GLY A 63 -26.16 16.29 6.93
C GLY A 63 -25.71 15.12 7.80
N SER A 64 -26.39 13.97 7.69
CA SER A 64 -26.03 12.75 8.42
C SER A 64 -24.71 12.16 7.92
N LEU A 65 -24.48 12.18 6.59
CA LEU A 65 -23.20 11.76 6.01
C LEU A 65 -22.06 12.60 6.58
N LYS A 66 -22.17 13.93 6.54
CA LYS A 66 -21.16 14.84 7.11
C LYS A 66 -20.83 14.49 8.56
N LYS A 67 -21.84 14.21 9.39
CA LYS A 67 -21.63 13.78 10.78
C LYS A 67 -20.83 12.48 10.86
N SER A 68 -21.12 11.50 10.01
CA SER A 68 -20.37 10.23 9.95
C SER A 68 -18.91 10.45 9.52
N PHE A 69 -18.65 11.31 8.53
CA PHE A 69 -17.29 11.68 8.13
C PHE A 69 -16.53 12.36 9.28
N THR A 70 -17.15 13.35 9.92
CA THR A 70 -16.54 14.06 11.07
C THR A 70 -16.26 13.12 12.24
N LYS A 71 -17.21 12.23 12.57
CA LYS A 71 -17.02 11.23 13.62
C LYS A 71 -15.91 10.23 13.27
N GLY A 72 -15.84 9.80 12.00
CA GLY A 72 -14.78 8.92 11.51
C GLY A 72 -13.39 9.54 11.68
N LEU A 73 -13.22 10.79 11.26
CA LEU A 73 -11.96 11.52 11.41
C LEU A 73 -11.59 11.74 12.89
N ALA A 74 -12.57 12.05 13.75
CA ALA A 74 -12.34 12.20 15.18
C ALA A 74 -11.88 10.87 15.82
N ASN A 75 -12.54 9.77 15.49
CA ASN A 75 -12.14 8.44 15.98
C ASN A 75 -10.74 8.05 15.50
N MET A 76 -10.41 8.33 14.24
CA MET A 76 -9.07 8.09 13.69
C MET A 76 -8.01 8.88 14.44
N LYS A 77 -8.26 10.18 14.69
CA LYS A 77 -7.36 11.02 15.49
C LYS A 77 -7.14 10.43 16.88
N SER A 78 -8.22 10.11 17.61
CA SER A 78 -8.12 9.54 18.96
C SER A 78 -7.35 8.21 18.97
N TYR A 79 -7.61 7.33 18.01
CA TYR A 79 -6.91 6.05 17.89
C TYR A 79 -5.40 6.24 17.68
N LEU A 80 -5.00 7.12 16.76
CA LEU A 80 -3.59 7.38 16.46
C LEU A 80 -2.87 8.07 17.64
N GLU A 81 -3.53 9.00 18.33
CA GLU A 81 -2.97 9.68 19.49
C GLU A 81 -2.86 8.77 20.72
N GLU A 82 -3.80 7.84 20.92
CA GLU A 82 -3.79 6.91 22.05
C GLU A 82 -2.77 5.78 21.87
N LYS A 83 -2.73 5.18 20.67
CA LYS A 83 -1.88 3.99 20.42
C LYS A 83 -0.46 4.34 20.01
N GLY A 84 -0.21 5.59 19.64
CA GLY A 84 1.03 5.99 19.00
C GLY A 84 1.12 5.45 17.56
N VAL A 85 2.02 6.01 16.77
CA VAL A 85 2.29 5.54 15.42
C VAL A 85 3.43 4.53 15.49
N SER A 86 3.09 3.24 15.37
CA SER A 86 4.06 2.23 14.94
C SER A 86 4.08 2.29 13.41
N MET A 87 5.15 2.85 12.84
CA MET A 87 5.41 2.67 11.42
C MET A 87 5.67 1.17 11.23
N SER A 88 4.78 0.47 10.53
CA SER A 88 5.14 -0.83 9.99
C SER A 88 6.33 -0.62 9.06
N GLU A 89 7.45 -1.29 9.34
CA GLU A 89 8.70 -1.25 8.55
C GLU A 89 8.50 -1.62 7.08
N LEU A 90 7.37 -2.25 6.74
CA LEU A 90 6.94 -2.54 5.39
C LEU A 90 5.74 -1.67 5.01
N VAL A 91 5.90 -0.93 3.91
CA VAL A 91 4.85 -0.17 3.22
C VAL A 91 4.69 -0.68 1.79
N ASP A 92 3.49 -0.51 1.22
CA ASP A 92 3.16 -0.74 -0.20
C ASP A 92 3.32 -2.16 -0.75
N ILE A 93 2.66 -3.12 -0.11
CA ILE A 93 2.60 -4.51 -0.63
C ILE A 93 1.70 -4.58 -1.87
N ASN A 94 2.32 -4.81 -3.02
CA ASN A 94 1.64 -4.86 -4.31
C ASN A 94 2.15 -6.03 -5.17
N ILE A 95 1.31 -6.47 -6.11
CA ILE A 95 1.70 -7.41 -7.17
C ILE A 95 1.86 -6.60 -8.44
N LYS A 96 3.04 -6.69 -9.08
CA LYS A 96 3.32 -6.01 -10.34
C LYS A 96 4.15 -6.89 -11.27
N ASP A 97 4.12 -6.55 -12.55
CA ASP A 97 5.01 -7.14 -13.55
C ASP A 97 6.36 -6.42 -13.48
N PHE A 98 7.44 -7.20 -13.45
CA PHE A 98 8.80 -6.67 -13.45
C PHE A 98 9.41 -6.78 -14.86
N PRO A 99 10.07 -5.73 -15.36
CA PRO A 99 10.67 -5.76 -16.69
C PRO A 99 11.83 -6.75 -16.74
N ALA A 100 12.14 -7.24 -17.94
CA ALA A 100 13.32 -8.07 -18.16
C ALA A 100 14.59 -7.30 -17.74
N MET A 101 15.46 -7.96 -16.97
CA MET A 101 16.69 -7.37 -16.46
C MET A 101 17.89 -8.29 -16.66
N LYS A 102 19.07 -7.67 -16.78
CA LYS A 102 20.36 -8.35 -16.76
C LYS A 102 20.97 -8.17 -15.38
N VAL A 103 21.43 -9.26 -14.78
CA VAL A 103 22.10 -9.23 -13.47
C VAL A 103 23.47 -9.89 -13.56
N LEU A 104 24.35 -9.42 -12.68
CA LEU A 104 25.64 -10.05 -12.40
C LEU A 104 25.49 -10.88 -11.13
N VAL A 105 25.79 -12.16 -11.22
CA VAL A 105 25.81 -13.07 -10.06
C VAL A 105 27.25 -13.31 -9.60
N ALA A 106 27.43 -13.79 -8.37
CA ALA A 106 28.75 -13.94 -7.73
C ALA A 106 29.75 -14.80 -8.53
N GLU A 107 29.23 -15.69 -9.39
CA GLU A 107 30.00 -16.26 -10.50
C GLU A 107 29.77 -15.38 -11.72
N LEU A 108 30.82 -14.74 -12.27
CA LEU A 108 30.75 -13.78 -13.39
C LEU A 108 30.03 -14.36 -14.63
N LYS A 109 28.71 -14.29 -14.61
CA LYS A 109 27.78 -14.71 -15.65
C LYS A 109 26.72 -13.64 -15.75
N ILE A 110 26.49 -13.17 -16.97
CA ILE A 110 25.36 -12.29 -17.27
C ILE A 110 24.16 -13.20 -17.47
N VAL A 111 23.22 -13.14 -16.55
CA VAL A 111 21.94 -13.87 -16.66
C VAL A 111 20.86 -12.90 -17.09
N GLN A 112 20.02 -13.32 -18.03
CA GLN A 112 18.85 -12.58 -18.47
C GLN A 112 17.60 -13.23 -17.89
N PHE A 113 16.77 -12.42 -17.24
CA PHE A 113 15.48 -12.85 -16.71
C PHE A 113 14.35 -12.43 -17.65
N GLU A 114 13.37 -13.31 -17.83
CA GLU A 114 12.12 -13.00 -18.51
C GLU A 114 11.21 -12.13 -17.63
N VAL A 115 10.16 -11.54 -18.22
CA VAL A 115 9.13 -10.84 -17.46
C VAL A 115 8.45 -11.82 -16.51
N PHE A 116 8.40 -11.47 -15.24
CA PHE A 116 7.76 -12.30 -14.22
C PHE A 116 6.84 -11.46 -13.34
N LYS A 117 5.90 -12.14 -12.69
CA LYS A 117 5.03 -11.56 -11.68
C LYS A 117 5.68 -11.71 -10.31
N GLY A 118 5.79 -10.62 -9.58
CA GLY A 118 6.34 -10.62 -8.22
C GLY A 118 5.40 -9.95 -7.23
N ILE A 119 5.41 -10.45 -5.99
CA ILE A 119 4.92 -9.69 -4.84
C ILE A 119 6.10 -8.89 -4.29
N SER A 120 5.91 -7.60 -4.09
CA SER A 120 6.97 -6.70 -3.62
C SER A 120 6.52 -5.82 -2.48
N GLY A 121 7.46 -5.45 -1.62
CA GLY A 121 7.25 -4.49 -0.54
C GLY A 121 8.48 -3.61 -0.33
N MET A 122 8.25 -2.36 0.07
CA MET A 122 9.33 -1.43 0.39
C MET A 122 9.65 -1.50 1.88
N HIS A 123 10.82 -2.02 2.21
CA HIS A 123 11.40 -2.00 3.54
C HIS A 123 12.05 -0.65 3.82
N LEU A 124 11.68 -0.05 4.94
CA LEU A 124 12.25 1.20 5.45
C LEU A 124 12.91 0.92 6.81
N GLY A 125 14.22 1.15 6.93
CA GLY A 125 14.93 0.98 8.19
C GLY A 125 16.11 0.00 8.15
N SER A 126 16.45 -0.52 9.33
CA SER A 126 17.60 -1.41 9.53
C SER A 126 17.37 -2.78 8.90
N TYR A 127 18.45 -3.38 8.39
CA TYR A 127 18.44 -4.73 7.86
C TYR A 127 18.20 -5.81 8.94
N ASP A 128 18.37 -5.46 10.21
CA ASP A 128 18.03 -6.34 11.34
C ASP A 128 16.54 -6.72 11.33
N ASP A 129 15.68 -5.86 10.76
CA ASP A 129 14.24 -6.03 10.69
C ASP A 129 13.76 -6.72 9.38
N PHE A 130 14.69 -7.27 8.59
CA PHE A 130 14.35 -7.98 7.35
C PHE A 130 13.43 -9.16 7.61
N GLU A 131 13.66 -9.94 8.66
CA GLU A 131 12.82 -11.11 8.95
C GLU A 131 11.32 -10.75 9.06
N SER A 132 11.01 -9.66 9.77
CA SER A 132 9.65 -9.09 9.87
C SER A 132 9.07 -8.77 8.48
N SER A 133 9.90 -8.24 7.60
CA SER A 133 9.49 -7.85 6.25
C SER A 133 9.24 -9.05 5.34
N TYR A 134 10.15 -9.99 5.35
CA TYR A 134 10.04 -11.27 4.66
C TYR A 134 8.76 -12.01 5.08
N ASN A 135 8.51 -12.12 6.40
CA ASN A 135 7.33 -12.79 6.93
C ASN A 135 6.01 -12.16 6.44
N LYS A 136 5.91 -10.83 6.43
CA LYS A 136 4.71 -10.12 5.92
C LYS A 136 4.48 -10.38 4.42
N LEU A 137 5.54 -10.39 3.60
CA LEU A 137 5.41 -10.72 2.17
C LEU A 137 4.97 -12.17 1.95
N MET A 138 5.50 -13.10 2.74
CA MET A 138 5.08 -14.50 2.70
C MET A 138 3.61 -14.69 3.10
N GLU A 139 3.17 -14.02 4.17
CA GLU A 139 1.78 -14.04 4.61
C GLU A 139 0.83 -13.47 3.54
N GLU A 140 1.20 -12.36 2.91
CA GLU A 140 0.40 -11.74 1.84
C GLU A 140 0.35 -12.59 0.57
N ALA A 141 1.46 -13.24 0.19
CA ALA A 141 1.46 -14.19 -0.92
C ALA A 141 0.50 -15.35 -0.66
N ARG A 142 0.58 -15.95 0.54
CA ARG A 142 -0.31 -17.04 0.98
C ARG A 142 -1.77 -16.61 1.01
N ALA A 143 -2.07 -15.44 1.58
CA ALA A 143 -3.43 -14.90 1.66
C ALA A 143 -4.05 -14.65 0.27
N ARG A 144 -3.21 -14.38 -0.73
CA ARG A 144 -3.62 -14.14 -2.12
C ARG A 144 -3.53 -15.39 -3.01
N ASN A 145 -3.26 -16.56 -2.41
CA ASN A 145 -3.13 -17.84 -3.08
C ASN A 145 -2.04 -17.84 -4.17
N PHE A 146 -0.87 -17.28 -3.84
CA PHE A 146 0.34 -17.37 -4.63
C PHE A 146 1.38 -18.24 -3.93
N GLU A 147 2.13 -19.00 -4.71
CA GLU A 147 3.32 -19.73 -4.26
C GLU A 147 4.56 -18.89 -4.56
N LEU A 148 5.50 -18.85 -3.61
CA LEU A 148 6.78 -18.16 -3.79
C LEU A 148 7.80 -19.10 -4.43
N THR A 149 8.63 -18.54 -5.30
CA THR A 149 9.78 -19.25 -5.89
C THR A 149 10.97 -19.38 -4.93
N TRP A 150 10.88 -18.79 -3.74
CA TRP A 150 11.91 -18.76 -2.68
C TRP A 150 13.20 -18.02 -3.03
N GLU A 151 13.33 -17.48 -4.26
CA GLU A 151 14.41 -16.59 -4.65
C GLU A 151 13.98 -15.13 -4.46
N ALA A 152 14.26 -14.56 -3.29
CA ALA A 152 14.00 -13.15 -3.03
C ALA A 152 15.05 -12.26 -3.72
N TRP A 153 14.60 -11.14 -4.28
CA TRP A 153 15.48 -10.09 -4.79
C TRP A 153 15.37 -8.85 -3.92
N GLU A 154 16.49 -8.21 -3.67
CA GLU A 154 16.58 -7.01 -2.84
C GLU A 154 17.21 -5.88 -3.67
N PHE A 155 16.46 -4.80 -3.85
CA PHE A 155 16.91 -3.62 -4.55
C PHE A 155 17.22 -2.52 -3.55
N TYR A 156 18.51 -2.24 -3.37
CA TYR A 156 19.01 -1.22 -2.47
C TYR A 156 19.00 0.15 -3.15
N TYR A 157 18.07 1.01 -2.76
CA TYR A 157 17.96 2.37 -3.32
C TYR A 157 18.78 3.41 -2.56
N THR A 158 19.08 3.13 -1.28
CA THR A 158 19.97 3.95 -0.45
C THR A 158 21.21 3.13 -0.15
N ASP A 159 22.39 3.72 -0.31
CA ASP A 159 23.67 3.09 -0.01
C ASP A 159 24.08 3.36 1.46
N PRO A 160 24.15 2.33 2.32
CA PRO A 160 24.58 2.42 3.71
C PRO A 160 25.94 3.08 3.93
N GLU A 161 26.85 3.00 2.95
CA GLU A 161 28.16 3.63 3.05
C GLU A 161 28.07 5.16 2.94
N THR A 162 27.02 5.67 2.28
CA THR A 162 26.83 7.10 2.03
C THR A 162 25.77 7.74 2.92
N GLU A 163 24.83 6.97 3.45
CA GLU A 163 23.80 7.43 4.39
C GLU A 163 23.87 6.60 5.68
N PRO A 164 24.50 7.11 6.75
CA PRO A 164 24.65 6.37 7.99
C PRO A 164 23.35 6.30 8.82
N ASP A 165 22.35 7.14 8.50
CA ASP A 165 21.05 7.12 9.17
C ASP A 165 20.18 5.98 8.61
N GLN A 166 20.12 4.88 9.36
CA GLN A 166 19.36 3.68 9.01
C GLN A 166 17.88 3.95 8.77
N SER A 167 17.29 4.99 9.39
CA SER A 167 15.87 5.31 9.21
C SER A 167 15.53 5.79 7.79
N LYS A 168 16.54 6.14 7.00
CA LYS A 168 16.40 6.59 5.60
C LYS A 168 16.70 5.48 4.59
N TRP A 169 17.11 4.31 5.04
CA TRP A 169 17.42 3.19 4.16
C TRP A 169 16.14 2.70 3.49
N LYS A 170 16.26 2.42 2.19
CA LYS A 170 15.15 1.97 1.36
C LYS A 170 15.60 0.74 0.59
N THR A 171 14.95 -0.38 0.86
CA THR A 171 15.19 -1.64 0.17
C THR A 171 13.86 -2.19 -0.33
N GLU A 172 13.73 -2.42 -1.63
CA GLU A 172 12.57 -3.12 -2.16
C GLU A 172 12.86 -4.62 -2.21
N ILE A 173 12.05 -5.38 -1.47
CA ILE A 173 12.12 -6.84 -1.44
C ILE A 173 11.07 -7.37 -2.41
N VAL A 174 11.48 -8.24 -3.32
CA VAL A 174 10.63 -8.82 -4.36
C VAL A 174 10.72 -10.33 -4.32
N PHE A 175 9.57 -10.99 -4.22
CA PHE A 175 9.46 -12.42 -4.41
C PHE A 175 8.76 -12.72 -5.73
N PRO A 176 9.40 -13.43 -6.68
CA PRO A 176 8.71 -13.98 -7.82
C PRO A 176 7.66 -15.00 -7.34
N VAL A 177 6.46 -14.89 -7.90
CA VAL A 177 5.31 -15.71 -7.54
C VAL A 177 4.80 -16.53 -8.70
N ILE A 178 4.35 -17.74 -8.38
CA ILE A 178 3.63 -18.63 -9.28
C ILE A 178 2.20 -18.73 -8.78
N LYS A 179 1.23 -18.70 -9.69
CA LYS A 179 -0.16 -18.97 -9.31
C LYS A 179 -0.35 -20.49 -9.38
N PRO A 180 -0.69 -21.18 -8.27
CA PRO A 180 -1.04 -22.59 -8.33
C PRO A 180 -2.28 -22.77 -9.21
N GLU A 181 -2.26 -23.81 -10.05
CA GLU A 181 -3.39 -24.21 -10.93
C GLU A 181 -4.62 -24.65 -10.13
#